data_AF-A0A9E4F2W5-F1
#
_entry.id   AF-A0A9E4F2W5-F1
#
_cell.length_a   1.000
_cell.length_b   1.000
_cell.length_c   1.000
_cell.angle_alpha   90.00
_cell.angle_beta   90.00
_cell.angle_gamma   90.00
#
_symmetry.space_group_name_H-M   'P 1'
#
loop_
_entity.id
_entity.type
_entity.pdbx_description
1 polymer ?
#
loop_
_entity_poly.entity_id
_entity_poly.type
_entity_poly.pdbx_seq_one_letter_code
_entity_poly.pdbx_strand_id
1 'polypeptide(L)'
;MKSFLLSVLALSALLTAGSISVTPSPPESASAELHLRLDSAAPSPGSEVESLERVRLWFSQAPQEGSVRVRLTAAAGEVERATVNVNPEDDTDFLASLEAPASPGVHTVAWRAIADDNHVVSGDFTVTVVGR
;
A
#
# COMPACT_ATOMS: atom_id res chain seq x y z
N MET A 1 83.06 40.45 15.67
CA MET A 1 83.26 41.34 16.83
C MET A 1 81.99 42.14 17.05
N LYS A 2 81.36 41.99 18.24
CA LYS A 2 80.37 42.89 18.89
C LYS A 2 79.02 43.05 18.16
N SER A 3 77.84 42.98 18.78
CA SER A 3 77.42 42.95 20.19
C SER A 3 75.88 42.75 20.24
N PHE A 4 75.40 42.10 21.32
CA PHE A 4 74.18 42.33 22.12
C PHE A 4 73.18 43.45 21.67
N LEU A 5 71.86 43.39 21.88
CA LEU A 5 71.06 43.03 23.07
C LEU A 5 69.56 42.86 22.70
N LEU A 6 68.80 42.18 23.58
CA LEU A 6 67.36 41.92 23.54
C LEU A 6 66.46 43.18 23.47
N SER A 7 65.25 43.03 22.91
CA SER A 7 64.01 43.40 23.61
C SER A 7 62.78 42.66 23.05
N VAL A 8 61.82 42.41 23.92
CA VAL A 8 60.65 41.52 23.86
C VAL A 8 59.40 42.34 23.48
N LEU A 9 58.45 41.80 22.71
CA LEU A 9 57.05 41.49 23.11
C LEU A 9 56.08 41.29 21.91
N ALA A 10 55.26 40.24 22.08
CA ALA A 10 53.85 40.08 21.72
C ALA A 10 53.42 40.22 20.24
N LEU A 11 53.10 39.09 19.58
CA LEU A 11 51.79 38.41 19.57
C LEU A 11 50.75 39.13 18.69
N SER A 12 50.46 38.54 17.54
CA SER A 12 49.12 38.57 16.95
C SER A 12 48.92 37.29 16.14
N ALA A 13 48.06 36.44 16.70
CA ALA A 13 47.58 35.23 16.09
C ALA A 13 46.64 35.55 14.93
N LEU A 14 46.68 34.76 13.87
CA LEU A 14 45.57 34.62 12.94
C LEU A 14 45.47 33.16 12.54
N LEU A 15 44.78 32.36 13.36
CA LEU A 15 44.29 31.04 12.95
C LEU A 15 43.01 31.28 12.15
N THR A 16 43.07 31.17 10.83
CA THR A 16 41.87 30.99 10.01
C THR A 16 41.46 29.52 10.11
N ALA A 17 40.56 29.23 11.05
CA ALA A 17 39.83 27.97 11.07
C ALA A 17 38.80 27.99 9.93
N GLY A 18 39.02 27.17 8.89
CA GLY A 18 38.03 26.96 7.84
C GLY A 18 36.89 26.12 8.38
N SER A 19 35.69 26.70 8.45
CA SER A 19 34.48 25.94 8.76
C SER A 19 34.04 25.15 7.53
N ILE A 20 34.14 23.82 7.60
CA ILE A 20 33.42 22.92 6.68
C ILE A 20 31.95 22.94 7.10
N SER A 21 31.14 23.72 6.39
CA SER A 21 29.68 23.63 6.50
C SER A 21 29.24 22.30 5.90
N VAL A 22 29.00 21.30 6.74
CA VAL A 22 28.22 20.12 6.35
C VAL A 22 26.79 20.62 6.17
N THR A 23 26.36 20.82 4.93
CA THR A 23 24.94 21.03 4.63
C THR A 23 24.20 19.74 5.00
N PRO A 24 23.24 19.77 5.94
CA PRO A 24 22.37 18.61 6.13
C PRO A 24 21.58 18.42 4.83
N SER A 25 21.77 17.27 4.17
CA SER A 25 20.85 16.84 3.12
C SER A 25 19.45 16.71 3.76
N PRO A 26 18.39 17.25 3.14
CA PRO A 26 17.04 17.03 3.65
C PRO A 26 16.77 15.51 3.65
N PRO A 27 15.99 15.00 4.62
CA PRO A 27 15.54 13.61 4.55
C PRO A 27 14.82 13.42 3.20
N GLU A 28 15.29 12.47 2.40
CA GLU A 28 14.54 11.99 1.23
C GLU A 28 13.11 11.71 1.70
N SER A 29 12.16 12.41 1.10
CA SER A 29 10.75 12.21 1.40
C SER A 29 10.43 10.74 1.15
N ALA A 30 10.23 9.98 2.22
CA ALA A 30 9.53 8.73 2.15
C ALA A 30 8.13 9.10 1.64
N SER A 31 7.92 8.95 0.33
CA SER A 31 6.58 8.94 -0.25
C SER A 31 5.89 7.73 0.38
N ALA A 32 5.23 7.94 1.51
CA ALA A 32 4.26 7.00 2.01
C ALA A 32 3.33 6.70 0.84
N GLU A 33 3.20 5.42 0.47
CA GLU A 33 2.35 4.99 -0.63
C GLU A 33 0.89 5.25 -0.24
N LEU A 34 0.43 6.49 -0.41
CA LEU A 34 -0.94 6.94 -0.17
C LEU A 34 -1.87 6.60 -1.35
N HIS A 35 -1.49 5.61 -2.16
CA HIS A 35 -2.34 5.09 -3.22
C HIS A 35 -3.27 4.04 -2.62
N LEU A 36 -4.50 4.01 -3.13
CA LEU A 36 -5.51 3.04 -2.74
C LEU A 36 -4.94 1.62 -2.82
N ARG A 37 -5.09 0.85 -1.74
CA ARG A 37 -4.71 -0.57 -1.68
C ARG A 37 -5.80 -1.38 -0.98
N LEU A 38 -5.80 -2.68 -1.22
CA LEU A 38 -6.61 -3.61 -0.43
C LEU A 38 -5.89 -3.86 0.90
N ASP A 39 -6.49 -3.48 2.01
CA ASP A 39 -5.95 -3.70 3.36
C ASP A 39 -6.24 -5.11 3.86
N SER A 40 -7.46 -5.61 3.63
CA SER A 40 -7.84 -6.96 4.02
C SER A 40 -9.03 -7.48 3.22
N ALA A 41 -9.27 -8.80 3.32
CA ALA A 41 -10.42 -9.44 2.74
C ALA A 41 -10.96 -10.57 3.64
N ALA A 42 -12.25 -10.86 3.48
CA ALA A 42 -12.92 -12.00 4.08
C ALA A 42 -13.71 -12.77 3.00
N PRO A 43 -13.43 -14.07 2.77
CA PRO A 43 -12.37 -14.87 3.40
C PRO A 43 -10.97 -14.31 3.14
N SER A 44 -10.04 -14.59 4.04
CA SER A 44 -8.67 -14.07 3.92
C SER A 44 -7.94 -14.72 2.73
N PRO A 45 -6.99 -14.00 2.09
CA PRO A 45 -6.15 -14.57 1.04
C PRO A 45 -5.51 -15.91 1.46
N GLY A 46 -5.70 -16.93 0.63
CA GLY A 46 -5.19 -18.29 0.85
C GLY A 46 -5.99 -19.15 1.83
N SER A 47 -7.11 -18.66 2.36
CA SER A 47 -7.91 -19.43 3.32
C SER A 47 -8.71 -20.57 2.66
N GLU A 48 -8.97 -21.60 3.46
CA GLU A 48 -9.92 -22.67 3.14
C GLU A 48 -11.25 -22.39 3.83
N VAL A 49 -12.35 -22.50 3.08
CA VAL A 49 -13.72 -22.26 3.58
C VAL A 49 -14.66 -23.37 3.12
N GLU A 50 -15.72 -23.62 3.88
CA GLU A 50 -16.71 -24.65 3.55
C GLU A 50 -17.60 -24.24 2.37
N SER A 51 -17.95 -22.95 2.32
CA SER A 51 -18.73 -22.34 1.24
C SER A 51 -18.21 -20.93 0.97
N LEU A 52 -18.43 -20.46 -0.26
CA LEU A 52 -18.10 -19.11 -0.69
C LEU A 52 -19.27 -18.54 -1.50
N GLU A 53 -19.99 -17.61 -0.90
CA GLU A 53 -21.14 -16.92 -1.52
C GLU A 53 -20.89 -15.41 -1.67
N ARG A 54 -19.89 -14.90 -0.94
CA ARG A 54 -19.56 -13.49 -0.89
C ARG A 54 -18.12 -13.28 -0.46
N VAL A 55 -17.55 -12.17 -0.91
CA VAL A 55 -16.24 -11.68 -0.50
C VAL A 55 -16.41 -10.27 0.03
N ARG A 56 -15.84 -9.97 1.19
CA ARG A 56 -15.74 -8.63 1.73
C ARG A 56 -14.33 -8.10 1.51
N LEU A 57 -14.22 -6.85 1.08
CA LEU A 57 -12.97 -6.16 0.77
C LEU A 57 -12.91 -4.86 1.58
N TRP A 58 -11.81 -4.62 2.28
CA TRP A 58 -11.52 -3.36 2.96
C TRP A 58 -10.35 -2.69 2.29
N PHE A 59 -10.56 -1.48 1.80
CA PHE A 59 -9.54 -0.67 1.16
C PHE A 59 -8.92 0.34 2.15
N SER A 60 -7.71 0.80 1.86
CA SER A 60 -7.05 1.84 2.67
C SER A 60 -7.65 3.23 2.51
N GLN A 61 -8.39 3.43 1.41
CA GLN A 61 -9.04 4.67 1.00
C GLN A 61 -10.31 4.32 0.24
N ALA A 62 -11.28 5.24 0.24
CA ALA A 62 -12.49 5.11 -0.55
C ALA A 62 -12.14 5.06 -2.05
N PRO A 63 -12.57 4.01 -2.78
CA PRO A 63 -12.60 4.04 -4.23
C PRO A 63 -13.60 5.08 -4.75
N GLN A 64 -13.41 5.57 -5.98
CA GLN A 64 -14.43 6.37 -6.66
C GLN A 64 -15.78 5.60 -6.72
N GLU A 65 -16.89 6.33 -6.60
CA GLU A 65 -18.23 5.75 -6.58
C GLU A 65 -18.49 4.84 -7.78
N GLY A 66 -18.98 3.62 -7.53
CA GLY A 66 -19.30 2.64 -8.56
C GLY A 66 -18.09 2.08 -9.33
N SER A 67 -16.85 2.40 -8.94
CA SER A 67 -15.65 1.96 -9.65
C SER A 67 -15.22 0.52 -9.34
N VAL A 68 -15.60 0.01 -8.16
CA VAL A 68 -15.18 -1.32 -7.69
C VAL A 68 -15.82 -2.43 -8.51
N ARG A 69 -15.01 -3.37 -8.97
CA ARG A 69 -15.47 -4.58 -9.66
C ARG A 69 -14.75 -5.78 -9.09
N VAL A 70 -15.51 -6.83 -8.82
CA VAL A 70 -15.01 -8.10 -8.31
C VAL A 70 -15.47 -9.23 -9.22
N ARG A 71 -14.58 -10.20 -9.43
CA ARG A 71 -14.83 -11.38 -10.24
C ARG A 71 -14.17 -12.58 -9.61
N LEU A 72 -14.88 -13.69 -9.62
CA LEU A 72 -14.38 -14.98 -9.18
C LEU A 72 -14.05 -15.83 -10.41
N THR A 73 -12.89 -16.46 -10.42
CA THR A 73 -12.49 -17.40 -11.46
C THR A 73 -12.19 -18.76 -10.84
N ALA A 74 -12.93 -19.79 -11.22
CA ALA A 74 -12.66 -21.17 -10.82
C ALA A 74 -11.40 -21.70 -11.52
N ALA A 75 -10.73 -22.68 -10.94
CA ALA A 75 -9.56 -23.34 -11.56
C ALA A 75 -9.85 -23.92 -12.96
N ALA A 76 -11.11 -24.29 -13.25
CA ALA A 76 -11.55 -24.74 -14.57
C ALA A 76 -11.69 -23.61 -15.61
N GLY A 77 -11.49 -22.35 -15.20
CA GLY A 77 -11.60 -21.16 -16.05
C GLY A 77 -13.01 -20.58 -16.13
N GLU A 78 -13.98 -21.11 -15.37
CA GLU A 78 -15.29 -20.49 -15.23
C GLU A 78 -15.17 -19.15 -14.49
N VAL A 79 -15.88 -18.14 -14.98
CA VAL A 79 -15.76 -16.76 -14.52
C VAL A 79 -17.12 -16.22 -14.13
N GLU A 80 -17.25 -15.84 -12.86
CA GLU A 80 -18.46 -15.25 -12.29
C GLU A 80 -18.21 -13.81 -11.86
N ARG A 81 -19.09 -12.89 -12.26
CA ARG A 81 -19.02 -11.49 -11.81
C ARG A 81 -19.85 -11.33 -10.55
N ALA A 82 -19.26 -10.76 -9.50
CA ALA A 82 -19.98 -10.47 -8.28
C ALA A 82 -20.78 -9.17 -8.40
N THR A 83 -21.92 -9.13 -7.72
CA THR A 83 -22.66 -7.88 -7.44
C THR A 83 -21.96 -7.17 -6.28
N VAL A 84 -21.55 -5.92 -6.47
CA VAL A 84 -20.76 -5.16 -5.49
C VAL A 84 -21.62 -4.08 -4.86
N ASN A 85 -21.62 -4.03 -3.52
CA ASN A 85 -22.26 -3.01 -2.71
C ASN A 85 -21.25 -2.41 -1.73
N VAL A 86 -21.28 -1.09 -1.57
CA VAL A 86 -20.52 -0.37 -0.54
C VAL A 86 -21.32 -0.34 0.75
N ASN A 87 -20.64 -0.42 1.90
CA ASN A 87 -21.26 -0.20 3.20
C ASN A 87 -21.69 1.28 3.32
N PRO A 88 -22.97 1.58 3.62
CA PRO A 88 -23.43 2.97 3.75
C PRO A 88 -22.80 3.75 4.91
N GLU A 89 -22.19 3.05 5.88
CA GLU A 89 -21.53 3.65 7.05
C GLU A 89 -19.99 3.73 6.90
N ASP A 90 -19.42 3.08 5.87
CA ASP A 90 -17.98 3.02 5.63
C ASP A 90 -17.70 2.82 4.12
N ASP A 91 -17.25 3.88 3.45
CA ASP A 91 -16.98 3.90 2.01
C ASP A 91 -15.70 3.15 1.60
N THR A 92 -14.98 2.58 2.56
CA THR A 92 -13.82 1.71 2.32
C THR A 92 -14.17 0.21 2.37
N ASP A 93 -15.41 -0.12 2.76
CA ASP A 93 -15.88 -1.47 3.03
C ASP A 93 -16.88 -1.92 1.95
N PHE A 94 -16.51 -2.95 1.20
CA PHE A 94 -17.28 -3.45 0.07
C PHE A 94 -17.65 -4.92 0.25
N LEU A 95 -18.91 -5.24 -0.04
CA LEU A 95 -19.40 -6.60 -0.13
C LEU A 95 -19.66 -6.97 -1.59
N ALA A 96 -18.98 -8.02 -2.05
CA ALA A 96 -19.16 -8.62 -3.36
C ALA A 96 -19.88 -9.96 -3.22
N SER A 97 -21.12 -10.04 -3.68
CA SER A 97 -21.97 -11.24 -3.59
C SER A 97 -22.01 -12.00 -4.92
N LEU A 98 -21.91 -13.32 -4.85
CA LEU A 98 -22.08 -14.24 -5.97
C LEU A 98 -23.57 -14.53 -6.21
N GLU A 99 -23.93 -14.91 -7.43
CA GLU A 99 -25.30 -15.32 -7.77
C GLU A 99 -25.63 -16.70 -7.19
N ALA A 100 -24.62 -17.57 -7.07
CA ALA A 100 -24.71 -18.87 -6.45
C ALA A 100 -23.45 -19.17 -5.62
N PRO A 101 -23.52 -20.10 -4.64
CA PRO A 101 -22.32 -20.54 -3.93
C PRO A 101 -21.30 -21.13 -4.91
N ALA A 102 -20.04 -20.75 -4.74
CA ALA A 102 -18.95 -21.26 -5.56
C ALA A 102 -18.79 -22.78 -5.36
N SER A 103 -18.54 -23.50 -6.46
CA SER A 103 -18.27 -24.94 -6.42
C SER A 103 -17.00 -25.27 -5.61
N PRO A 104 -16.85 -26.47 -5.04
CA PRO A 104 -15.59 -26.87 -4.41
C PRO A 104 -14.39 -26.75 -5.34
N GLY A 105 -13.26 -26.26 -4.80
CA GLY A 105 -12.02 -26.04 -5.54
C GLY A 105 -11.35 -24.71 -5.23
N VAL A 106 -10.22 -24.46 -5.90
CA VAL A 106 -9.49 -23.19 -5.81
C VAL A 106 -10.17 -22.16 -6.70
N HIS A 107 -10.41 -20.98 -6.14
CA HIS A 107 -10.94 -19.81 -6.83
C HIS A 107 -10.00 -18.63 -6.70
N THR A 108 -9.79 -17.91 -7.79
CA THR A 108 -9.11 -16.61 -7.80
C THR A 108 -10.16 -15.51 -7.69
N VAL A 109 -10.09 -14.72 -6.62
CA VAL A 109 -10.83 -13.47 -6.47
C VAL A 109 -9.98 -12.36 -7.08
N ALA A 110 -10.44 -11.79 -8.20
CA ALA A 110 -9.80 -10.62 -8.81
C ALA A 110 -10.66 -9.38 -8.56
N TRP A 111 -10.01 -8.27 -8.19
CA TRP A 111 -10.66 -6.98 -7.96
C TRP A 111 -9.97 -5.86 -8.74
N ARG A 112 -10.73 -4.82 -9.04
CA ARG A 112 -10.20 -3.51 -9.44
C ARG A 112 -11.00 -2.38 -8.82
N ALA A 113 -10.37 -1.23 -8.68
CA ALA A 113 -10.94 0.01 -8.19
C ALA A 113 -10.30 1.20 -8.94
N ILE A 114 -10.94 2.37 -8.90
CA ILE A 114 -10.34 3.63 -9.33
C ILE A 114 -10.10 4.45 -8.07
N ALA A 115 -8.86 4.86 -7.84
CA ALA A 115 -8.50 5.76 -6.75
C ALA A 115 -8.93 7.21 -7.05
N ASP A 116 -8.97 8.06 -6.02
CA ASP A 116 -9.36 9.47 -6.17
C ASP A 116 -8.47 10.27 -7.12
N ASP A 117 -7.23 9.82 -7.34
CA ASP A 117 -6.26 10.40 -8.27
C ASP A 117 -6.38 9.88 -9.72
N ASN A 118 -7.49 9.18 -10.02
CA ASN A 118 -7.81 8.57 -11.32
C ASN A 118 -6.90 7.39 -11.73
N HIS A 119 -6.06 6.85 -10.85
CA HIS A 119 -5.35 5.61 -11.13
C HIS A 119 -6.27 4.39 -10.96
N VAL A 120 -6.20 3.47 -11.93
CA VAL A 120 -6.79 2.14 -11.77
C VAL A 120 -5.84 1.30 -10.94
N VAL A 121 -6.35 0.77 -9.82
CA VAL A 121 -5.65 -0.19 -8.98
C VAL A 121 -6.38 -1.52 -9.05
N SER A 122 -5.62 -2.61 -9.07
CA SER A 122 -6.16 -3.97 -9.11
C SER A 122 -5.29 -4.92 -8.34
N GLY A 123 -5.88 -6.05 -7.97
CA GLY A 123 -5.16 -7.17 -7.38
C GLY A 123 -6.00 -8.44 -7.44
N ASP A 124 -5.42 -9.52 -6.96
CA ASP A 124 -6.09 -10.80 -6.84
C ASP A 124 -5.56 -11.60 -5.66
N PHE A 125 -6.35 -12.58 -5.22
CA PHE A 125 -5.95 -13.57 -4.23
C PHE A 125 -6.76 -14.85 -4.40
N THR A 126 -6.28 -15.95 -3.81
CA THR A 126 -6.98 -17.24 -3.88
C THR A 126 -7.78 -17.53 -2.64
N VAL A 127 -8.89 -18.25 -2.78
CA VAL A 127 -9.66 -18.88 -1.70
C VAL A 127 -9.98 -20.31 -2.14
N THR A 128 -9.86 -21.28 -1.23
CA THR A 128 -10.18 -22.67 -1.51
C THR A 128 -11.51 -23.03 -0.87
N VAL A 129 -12.46 -23.52 -1.66
CA VAL A 129 -13.74 -24.04 -1.17
C VAL A 129 -13.60 -25.54 -1.00
N VAL A 130 -13.69 -26.06 0.22
CA VAL A 130 -13.55 -27.50 0.50
C VAL A 130 -14.84 -28.28 0.22
N GLY A 131 -16.00 -27.59 0.29
CA GLY A 131 -17.32 -28.23 0.24
C GLY A 131 -17.64 -28.99 1.52
N ARG A 132 -18.93 -29.07 1.88
CA ARG A 132 -19.42 -29.94 2.95
C ARG A 132 -20.55 -30.82 2.47
#